data_AF-A0A542D379-F1
#
_entry.id   AF-A0A542D379-F1
#
_cell.length_a   1.000
_cell.length_b   1.000
_cell.length_c   1.000
_cell.angle_alpha   90.00
_cell.angle_beta   90.00
_cell.angle_gamma   90.00
#
_symmetry.space_group_name_H-M   'P 1'
#
loop_
_entity.id
_entity.type
_entity.pdbx_description
1 polymer ?
#
loop_
_entity_poly.entity_id
_entity_poly.type
_entity_poly.pdbx_seq_one_letter_code
_entity_poly.pdbx_strand_id
1 'polypeptide(L)'
;MPASPSISRISKGLSVHFIPLFLRRALLCAGLMMTLTHDAAASGDGISLSRTRVIFQSTDSAQTLTIQNHGSRPYLVQSAVTGSPQGREAAPFMTTPPLFRLEENSKNTLRILRKDDAGLPADRESVFYFTAIAVPAMTQPKDAQEASLAARISVGIQNTIKLFYRPVGLAMTAEEAQGGLTFHLQDGTVEVKNPTPYYLTFSRLAFDGRDVAVRDIVPMIAPFSQASYPVTGAVRQAQWTVINDYGGNSPRFTAPVQGGSK
;
A
#
# COMPACT_ATOMS: atom_id res chain seq x y z
N MET A 1 64.77 -53.99 -39.86
CA MET A 1 66.15 -54.40 -39.56
C MET A 1 67.08 -53.32 -40.11
N PRO A 2 68.13 -52.85 -39.41
CA PRO A 2 68.73 -53.38 -38.19
C PRO A 2 68.82 -52.34 -37.04
N ALA A 3 69.42 -52.82 -35.96
CA ALA A 3 69.54 -52.27 -34.63
C ALA A 3 70.61 -51.17 -34.46
N SER A 4 70.50 -50.49 -33.33
CA SER A 4 71.31 -49.41 -32.74
C SER A 4 72.83 -49.64 -32.74
N PRO A 5 73.60 -48.57 -32.41
CA PRO A 5 74.24 -48.58 -31.10
C PRO A 5 74.16 -47.26 -30.31
N SER A 6 74.29 -47.44 -29.00
CA SER A 6 74.27 -46.50 -27.88
C SER A 6 75.51 -45.59 -27.82
N ILE A 7 75.33 -44.30 -27.52
CA ILE A 7 76.32 -43.45 -26.82
C ILE A 7 75.58 -42.47 -25.90
N SER A 8 76.02 -42.43 -24.64
CA SER A 8 75.52 -41.59 -23.54
C SER A 8 75.92 -40.12 -23.67
N ARG A 9 75.03 -39.20 -23.28
CA ARG A 9 75.41 -37.84 -22.82
C ARG A 9 74.30 -37.18 -21.99
N ILE A 10 74.58 -37.09 -20.68
CA ILE A 10 74.39 -35.92 -19.79
C ILE A 10 73.09 -35.10 -19.99
N SER A 11 72.06 -35.39 -19.20
CA SER A 11 70.92 -34.47 -19.00
C SER A 11 71.12 -33.62 -17.75
N LYS A 12 71.13 -32.31 -17.96
CA LYS A 12 71.11 -31.26 -16.93
C LYS A 12 69.85 -31.38 -16.05
N GLY A 13 70.02 -31.15 -14.75
CA GLY A 13 68.92 -31.12 -13.78
C GLY A 13 67.90 -30.05 -14.10
N LEU A 14 66.62 -30.46 -14.12
CA LEU A 14 65.48 -29.56 -14.18
C LEU A 14 64.94 -29.39 -12.76
N SER A 15 65.15 -28.21 -12.19
CA SER A 15 64.66 -27.85 -10.85
C SER A 15 63.14 -27.60 -10.92
N VAL A 16 62.35 -28.56 -10.46
CA VAL A 16 60.91 -28.39 -10.28
C VAL A 16 60.69 -27.55 -9.03
N HIS A 17 60.32 -26.28 -9.22
CA HIS A 17 59.91 -25.40 -8.12
C HIS A 17 58.64 -25.96 -7.47
N PHE A 18 58.79 -26.48 -6.25
CA PHE A 18 57.68 -26.76 -5.34
C PHE A 18 57.00 -25.44 -4.99
N ILE A 19 55.87 -25.15 -5.64
CA ILE A 19 54.98 -24.08 -5.19
C ILE A 19 54.41 -24.51 -3.83
N PRO A 20 54.63 -23.74 -2.74
CA PRO A 20 54.19 -24.14 -1.42
C PRO A 20 52.66 -24.23 -1.36
N LEU A 21 52.17 -25.27 -0.69
CA LEU A 21 50.74 -25.61 -0.56
C LEU A 21 49.88 -24.45 -0.01
N PHE A 22 50.50 -23.48 0.67
CA PHE A 22 49.86 -22.24 1.13
C PHE A 22 49.39 -21.33 0.00
N LEU A 23 50.09 -21.29 -1.14
CA LEU A 23 49.73 -20.42 -2.28
C LEU A 23 48.49 -20.95 -3.02
N ARG A 24 48.26 -22.27 -3.02
CA ARG A 24 47.04 -22.90 -3.56
C ARG A 24 45.80 -22.63 -2.70
N ARG A 25 45.96 -22.49 -1.37
CA ARG A 25 44.84 -22.17 -0.45
C ARG A 25 44.44 -20.70 -0.50
N ALA A 26 45.40 -19.79 -0.71
CA ALA A 26 45.10 -18.37 -0.88
C ALA A 26 44.31 -18.06 -2.18
N LEU A 27 44.60 -18.76 -3.29
CA LEU A 27 43.82 -18.62 -4.53
C LEU A 27 42.41 -19.24 -4.45
N LEU A 28 42.20 -20.26 -3.60
CA LEU A 28 40.86 -20.81 -3.37
C LEU A 28 39.98 -19.89 -2.50
N CYS A 29 40.57 -19.12 -1.59
CA CYS A 29 39.83 -18.13 -0.80
C CYS A 29 39.54 -16.83 -1.57
N ALA A 30 40.40 -16.44 -2.52
CA ALA A 30 40.15 -15.27 -3.37
C ALA A 30 39.12 -15.54 -4.48
N GLY A 31 38.99 -16.79 -4.94
CA GLY A 31 37.95 -17.19 -5.92
C GLY A 31 36.55 -17.35 -5.34
N LEU A 32 36.43 -17.54 -4.02
CA LEU A 32 35.14 -17.73 -3.33
C LEU A 32 34.53 -16.41 -2.83
N MET A 33 35.28 -15.31 -2.82
CA MET A 33 34.81 -14.01 -2.33
C MET A 33 34.15 -13.12 -3.41
N MET A 34 33.93 -13.66 -4.61
CA MET A 34 33.35 -12.94 -5.75
C MET A 34 32.09 -13.62 -6.32
N THR A 35 31.33 -14.35 -5.49
CA THR A 35 29.97 -14.74 -5.85
C THR A 35 29.00 -13.64 -5.40
N LEU A 36 28.88 -12.65 -6.26
CA LEU A 36 27.63 -11.97 -6.63
C LEU A 36 26.65 -11.74 -5.47
N THR A 37 26.79 -10.59 -4.81
CA THR A 37 25.68 -9.89 -4.16
C THR A 37 24.59 -9.65 -5.20
N HIS A 38 23.70 -10.63 -5.38
CA HIS A 38 22.41 -10.37 -6.02
C HIS A 38 21.61 -9.54 -5.03
N ASP A 39 21.59 -8.23 -5.21
CA ASP A 39 20.43 -7.46 -4.80
C ASP A 39 19.24 -8.08 -5.52
N ALA A 40 18.47 -8.88 -4.79
CA ALA A 40 17.11 -9.17 -5.16
C ALA A 40 16.35 -7.85 -5.07
N ALA A 41 16.51 -7.00 -6.09
CA ALA A 41 15.54 -5.99 -6.39
C ALA A 41 14.25 -6.77 -6.66
N ALA A 42 13.41 -6.86 -5.63
CA ALA A 42 12.01 -7.21 -5.82
C ALA A 42 11.46 -6.13 -6.77
N SER A 43 11.55 -6.37 -8.07
CA SER A 43 10.70 -5.72 -9.05
C SER A 43 9.31 -6.22 -8.70
N GLY A 44 8.64 -5.46 -7.84
CA GLY A 44 7.30 -5.79 -7.41
C GLY A 44 6.40 -5.74 -8.63
N ASP A 45 6.08 -6.90 -9.20
CA ASP A 45 4.99 -7.02 -10.15
C ASP A 45 3.71 -6.58 -9.44
N GLY A 46 3.05 -5.54 -9.95
CA GLY A 46 1.92 -4.96 -9.25
C GLY A 46 1.43 -3.64 -9.83
N ILE A 47 0.20 -3.32 -9.45
CA ILE A 47 -0.47 -2.07 -9.79
C ILE A 47 -0.50 -1.18 -8.54
N SER A 48 0.00 0.05 -8.65
CA SER A 48 -0.01 1.03 -7.56
C SER A 48 -0.76 2.30 -7.95
N LEU A 49 -1.29 2.99 -6.94
CA LEU A 49 -1.86 4.33 -7.06
C LEU A 49 -0.87 5.36 -6.50
N SER A 50 -0.85 6.55 -7.09
CA SER A 50 0.00 7.67 -6.64
C SER A 50 -0.36 8.21 -5.25
N ARG A 51 -1.55 7.90 -4.74
CA ARG A 51 -2.05 8.35 -3.44
C ARG A 51 -2.86 7.24 -2.78
N THR A 52 -2.92 7.25 -1.45
CA THR A 52 -3.72 6.31 -0.63
C THR A 52 -5.11 6.84 -0.30
N ARG A 53 -5.41 8.09 -0.69
CA ARG A 53 -6.71 8.75 -0.58
C ARG A 53 -6.79 9.94 -1.54
N VAL A 54 -8.01 10.36 -1.84
CA VAL A 54 -8.30 11.55 -2.63
C VAL A 54 -9.08 12.53 -1.75
N ILE A 55 -8.63 13.77 -1.70
CA ILE A 55 -9.39 14.89 -1.15
C ILE A 55 -9.94 15.67 -2.34
N PHE A 56 -11.25 15.72 -2.47
CA PHE A 56 -11.96 16.43 -3.53
C PHE A 56 -12.63 17.65 -2.91
N GLN A 57 -12.08 18.85 -3.16
CA GLN A 57 -12.69 20.07 -2.63
C GLN A 57 -13.98 20.38 -3.38
N SER A 58 -14.95 20.96 -2.69
CA SER A 58 -16.22 21.37 -3.30
C SER A 58 -16.08 22.41 -4.42
N THR A 59 -14.97 23.14 -4.45
CA THR A 59 -14.59 24.11 -5.49
C THR A 59 -13.89 23.47 -6.68
N ASP A 60 -13.47 22.20 -6.58
CA ASP A 60 -12.77 21.52 -7.65
C ASP A 60 -13.76 21.03 -8.71
N SER A 61 -13.44 21.26 -9.98
CA SER A 61 -14.16 20.60 -11.10
C SER A 61 -13.67 19.16 -11.30
N ALA A 62 -12.42 18.87 -10.93
CA ALA A 62 -11.83 17.55 -11.08
C ALA A 62 -10.60 17.36 -10.17
N GLN A 63 -10.31 16.11 -9.83
CA GLN A 63 -9.07 15.67 -9.18
C GLN A 63 -8.35 14.64 -10.06
N THR A 64 -7.02 14.56 -9.95
CA THR A 64 -6.21 13.61 -10.73
C THR A 64 -5.60 12.52 -9.86
N LEU A 65 -5.59 11.29 -10.38
CA LEU A 65 -4.95 10.14 -9.74
C LEU A 65 -4.15 9.36 -10.77
N THR A 66 -2.84 9.23 -10.57
CA THR A 66 -2.00 8.38 -11.40
C THR A 66 -2.04 6.95 -10.90
N ILE A 67 -2.16 6.01 -11.84
CA ILE A 67 -2.02 4.57 -11.64
C ILE A 67 -0.81 4.09 -12.43
N GLN A 68 -0.01 3.21 -11.82
CA GLN A 68 1.22 2.70 -12.39
C GLN A 68 1.24 1.18 -12.38
N ASN A 69 1.69 0.60 -13.49
CA ASN A 69 2.00 -0.81 -13.64
C ASN A 69 3.51 -0.99 -13.53
N HIS A 70 3.95 -1.71 -12.49
CA HIS A 70 5.34 -2.10 -12.30
C HIS A 70 5.64 -3.50 -12.85
N GLY A 71 4.62 -4.14 -13.42
CA GLY A 71 4.69 -5.46 -14.00
C GLY A 71 5.21 -5.50 -15.44
N SER A 72 5.60 -6.70 -15.84
CA SER A 72 6.08 -7.04 -17.19
C SER A 72 4.95 -7.51 -18.13
N ARG A 73 3.69 -7.23 -17.77
CA ARG A 73 2.52 -7.58 -18.57
C ARG A 73 1.52 -6.44 -18.56
N PRO A 74 0.77 -6.25 -19.66
CA PRO A 74 -0.27 -5.24 -19.72
C PRO A 74 -1.52 -5.66 -18.93
N TYR A 75 -2.25 -4.67 -18.43
CA TYR A 75 -3.51 -4.85 -17.71
C TYR A 75 -4.64 -4.09 -18.40
N LEU A 76 -5.85 -4.67 -18.38
CA LEU A 76 -7.07 -3.92 -18.60
C LEU A 76 -7.51 -3.34 -17.26
N VAL A 77 -7.62 -2.02 -17.15
CA VAL A 77 -7.97 -1.32 -15.92
C VAL A 77 -9.34 -0.69 -16.05
N GLN A 78 -10.26 -1.08 -15.17
CA GLN A 78 -11.52 -0.39 -14.94
C GLN A 78 -11.36 0.53 -13.73
N SER A 79 -11.86 1.76 -13.82
CA SER A 79 -11.90 2.70 -12.71
C SER A 79 -13.31 3.23 -12.48
N ALA A 80 -13.70 3.41 -11.22
CA ALA A 80 -14.99 3.96 -10.82
C ALA A 80 -14.93 4.62 -9.44
N VAL A 81 -15.97 5.39 -9.09
CA VAL A 81 -16.20 5.86 -7.72
C VAL A 81 -17.57 5.37 -7.25
N THR A 82 -17.63 4.86 -6.02
CA THR A 82 -18.82 4.27 -5.40
C THR A 82 -19.08 4.80 -3.99
N GLY A 83 -20.31 4.70 -3.51
CA GLY A 83 -20.71 5.12 -2.15
C GLY A 83 -20.17 4.24 -1.03
N SER A 84 -19.89 2.96 -1.34
CA SER A 84 -19.38 1.99 -0.39
C SER A 84 -18.14 1.27 -0.92
N PRO A 85 -17.28 0.72 -0.03
CA PRO A 85 -16.10 -0.05 -0.43
C PRO A 85 -16.43 -1.29 -1.27
N GLN A 86 -17.64 -1.85 -1.10
CA GLN A 86 -18.10 -3.04 -1.82
C GLN A 86 -18.57 -2.73 -3.25
N GLY A 87 -18.62 -1.45 -3.63
CA GLY A 87 -18.88 -1.03 -5.01
C GLY A 87 -20.35 -1.05 -5.45
N ARG A 88 -21.31 -1.21 -4.53
CA ARG A 88 -22.73 -1.38 -4.86
C ARG A 88 -23.53 -0.07 -4.92
N GLU A 89 -23.04 0.96 -4.24
CA GLU A 89 -23.76 2.21 -4.07
C GLU A 89 -23.29 3.25 -5.08
N ALA A 90 -24.25 3.98 -5.66
CA ALA A 90 -23.96 5.06 -6.59
C ALA A 90 -23.26 6.22 -5.88
N ALA A 91 -22.27 6.81 -6.55
CA ALA A 91 -21.63 8.05 -6.11
C ALA A 91 -21.85 9.17 -7.14
N PRO A 92 -21.85 10.44 -6.69
CA PRO A 92 -21.95 11.59 -7.58
C PRO A 92 -20.62 11.93 -8.26
N PHE A 93 -19.84 10.90 -8.62
CA PHE A 93 -18.54 11.05 -9.24
C PHE A 93 -18.44 10.12 -10.45
N MET A 94 -17.55 10.46 -11.36
CA MET A 94 -17.17 9.64 -12.51
C MET A 94 -15.67 9.72 -12.73
N THR A 95 -15.11 8.71 -13.38
CA THR A 95 -13.70 8.63 -13.73
C THR A 95 -13.50 8.71 -15.23
N THR A 96 -12.36 9.25 -15.66
CA THR A 96 -12.00 9.33 -17.07
C THR A 96 -10.51 9.03 -17.25
N PRO A 97 -10.14 8.04 -18.10
CA PRO A 97 -11.03 7.04 -18.71
C PRO A 97 -11.59 6.02 -17.69
N PRO A 98 -12.85 5.56 -17.84
CA PRO A 98 -13.42 4.54 -16.95
C PRO A 98 -12.91 3.12 -17.25
N LEU A 99 -12.40 2.87 -18.45
CA LEU A 99 -11.81 1.60 -18.87
C LEU A 99 -10.68 1.89 -19.85
N PHE A 100 -9.50 1.32 -19.63
CA PHE A 100 -8.34 1.54 -20.50
C PHE A 100 -7.31 0.42 -20.35
N ARG A 101 -6.46 0.29 -21.34
CA ARG A 101 -5.30 -0.61 -21.30
C ARG A 101 -4.10 0.11 -20.71
N LEU A 102 -3.42 -0.52 -19.75
CA LEU A 102 -2.22 -0.03 -19.10
C LEU A 102 -1.07 -0.97 -19.47
N GLU A 103 -0.11 -0.47 -20.24
CA GLU A 103 1.03 -1.26 -20.71
C GLU A 103 2.00 -1.63 -19.58
N GLU A 104 2.88 -2.58 -19.84
CA GLU A 104 3.99 -2.94 -18.96
C GLU A 104 4.85 -1.72 -18.58
N ASN A 105 5.31 -1.66 -17.33
CA ASN A 105 6.18 -0.59 -16.82
C ASN A 105 5.68 0.85 -17.11
N SER A 106 4.38 1.03 -17.28
CA SER A 106 3.78 2.30 -17.71
C SER A 106 2.90 2.90 -16.62
N LYS A 107 2.54 4.18 -16.80
CA LYS A 107 1.61 4.91 -15.92
C LYS A 107 0.54 5.60 -16.74
N ASN A 108 -0.66 5.69 -16.19
CA ASN A 108 -1.75 6.49 -16.75
C ASN A 108 -2.31 7.44 -15.69
N THR A 109 -2.82 8.59 -16.12
CA THR A 109 -3.44 9.58 -15.23
C THR A 109 -4.94 9.58 -15.43
N LEU A 110 -5.67 9.34 -14.35
CA LEU A 110 -7.12 9.36 -14.29
C LEU A 110 -7.60 10.72 -13.82
N ARG A 111 -8.72 11.17 -14.36
CA ARG A 111 -9.48 12.30 -13.83
C ARG A 111 -10.71 11.79 -13.11
N ILE A 112 -10.94 12.29 -11.91
CA ILE A 112 -12.16 12.10 -11.14
C ILE A 112 -12.93 13.40 -11.27
N LEU A 113 -14.19 13.33 -11.68
CA LEU A 113 -15.07 14.48 -11.87
C LEU A 113 -16.29 14.34 -10.98
N ARG A 114 -16.78 15.46 -10.43
CA ARG A 114 -18.04 15.52 -9.69
C ARG A 114 -19.20 15.71 -10.67
N LYS A 115 -20.35 15.12 -10.36
CA LYS A 115 -21.64 15.41 -11.03
C LYS A 115 -22.28 16.61 -10.33
N ASP A 116 -22.69 17.62 -11.08
CA ASP A 116 -23.03 18.95 -10.51
C ASP A 116 -24.26 18.96 -9.57
N ASP A 117 -25.19 18.01 -9.72
CA ASP A 117 -26.49 18.00 -8.98
C ASP A 117 -26.51 17.08 -7.75
N ALA A 118 -25.36 16.84 -7.11
CA ALA A 118 -25.19 15.81 -6.10
C ALA A 118 -25.85 16.08 -4.73
N GLY A 119 -26.20 17.33 -4.43
CA GLY A 119 -26.84 17.70 -3.15
C GLY A 119 -26.05 17.28 -1.90
N LEU A 120 -24.72 17.45 -1.89
CA LEU A 120 -23.87 17.02 -0.76
C LEU A 120 -23.92 18.01 0.41
N PRO A 121 -23.78 17.53 1.66
CA PRO A 121 -23.69 18.40 2.84
C PRO A 121 -22.63 19.48 2.70
N ALA A 122 -22.96 20.70 3.12
CA ALA A 122 -22.03 21.84 3.12
C ALA A 122 -21.33 22.04 4.47
N ASP A 123 -21.81 21.40 5.52
CA ASP A 123 -21.34 21.55 6.91
C ASP A 123 -20.35 20.48 7.37
N ARG A 124 -20.12 19.44 6.55
CA ARG A 124 -19.25 18.30 6.88
C ARG A 124 -18.73 17.57 5.64
N GLU A 125 -17.67 16.81 5.82
CA GLU A 125 -17.18 15.90 4.79
C GLU A 125 -18.21 14.81 4.46
N SER A 126 -18.14 14.32 3.22
CA SER A 126 -18.77 13.06 2.78
C SER A 126 -17.68 12.09 2.32
N VAL A 127 -17.87 10.78 2.53
CA VAL A 127 -16.91 9.76 2.09
C VAL A 127 -17.47 8.90 0.96
N PHE A 128 -16.63 8.68 -0.04
CA PHE A 128 -16.83 7.78 -1.18
C PHE A 128 -15.57 6.94 -1.37
N TYR A 129 -15.58 6.07 -2.37
CA TYR A 129 -14.49 5.14 -2.61
C TYR A 129 -14.13 5.13 -4.09
N PHE A 130 -12.88 5.46 -4.41
CA PHE A 130 -12.32 5.21 -5.73
C PHE A 130 -11.84 3.76 -5.79
N THR A 131 -12.21 3.05 -6.84
CA THR A 131 -11.78 1.67 -7.09
C THR A 131 -11.16 1.56 -8.48
N ALA A 132 -9.98 0.94 -8.55
CA ALA A 132 -9.35 0.49 -9.79
C ALA A 132 -9.23 -1.03 -9.77
N ILE A 133 -9.85 -1.69 -10.75
CA ILE A 133 -9.76 -3.14 -10.97
C ILE A 133 -8.85 -3.36 -12.18
N ALA A 134 -7.73 -4.02 -11.98
CA ALA A 134 -6.76 -4.36 -13.01
C ALA A 134 -6.79 -5.87 -13.29
N VAL A 135 -7.14 -6.23 -14.53
CA VAL A 135 -7.18 -7.61 -14.99
C VAL A 135 -5.99 -7.85 -15.93
N PRO A 136 -5.09 -8.80 -15.64
CA PRO A 136 -3.92 -9.04 -16.48
C PRO A 136 -4.34 -9.58 -17.85
N ALA A 137 -3.65 -9.15 -18.89
CA ALA A 137 -3.85 -9.71 -20.22
C ALA A 137 -3.46 -11.20 -20.25
N MET A 138 -4.31 -12.04 -20.83
CA MET A 138 -3.98 -13.44 -21.06
C MET A 138 -3.10 -13.58 -22.31
N THR A 139 -1.97 -14.27 -22.19
CA THR A 139 -1.17 -14.68 -23.36
C THR A 139 -1.91 -15.75 -24.16
N GLN A 140 -2.15 -15.55 -25.45
CA GLN A 140 -2.70 -16.65 -26.27
C GLN A 140 -1.68 -17.81 -26.33
N PRO A 141 -2.11 -19.08 -26.21
CA PRO A 141 -1.22 -20.23 -26.40
C PRO A 141 -0.58 -20.15 -27.79
N LYS A 142 0.71 -20.45 -27.88
CA LYS A 142 1.40 -20.39 -29.18
C LYS A 142 1.06 -21.60 -30.05
N ASP A 143 0.77 -22.74 -29.44
CA ASP A 143 0.42 -23.99 -30.13
C ASP A 143 -0.73 -24.76 -29.44
N ALA A 144 -1.40 -25.64 -30.19
CA ALA A 144 -2.53 -26.45 -29.73
C ALA A 144 -2.20 -27.40 -28.57
N GLN A 145 -0.93 -27.81 -28.45
CA GLN A 145 -0.44 -28.70 -27.38
C GLN A 145 -0.37 -27.99 -26.01
N GLU A 146 -0.02 -26.70 -25.99
CA GLU A 146 -0.01 -25.88 -24.76
C GLU A 146 -1.45 -25.55 -24.29
N ALA A 147 -2.39 -25.44 -25.24
CA ALA A 147 -3.79 -25.17 -24.94
C ALA A 147 -4.49 -26.33 -24.20
N SER A 148 -4.05 -27.59 -24.41
CA SER A 148 -4.69 -28.77 -23.81
C SER A 148 -4.18 -29.12 -22.40
N LEU A 149 -3.09 -28.50 -21.92
CA LEU A 149 -2.43 -28.83 -20.65
C LEU A 149 -2.35 -27.65 -19.66
N ALA A 150 -2.69 -26.44 -20.08
CA ALA A 150 -2.56 -25.26 -19.22
C ALA A 150 -3.86 -24.97 -18.45
N ALA A 151 -3.93 -25.36 -17.18
CA ALA A 151 -4.83 -24.71 -16.23
C ALA A 151 -4.34 -23.26 -16.03
N ARG A 152 -5.04 -22.29 -16.61
CA ARG A 152 -4.65 -20.87 -16.57
C ARG A 152 -5.41 -20.15 -15.48
N ILE A 153 -4.71 -19.78 -14.41
CA ILE A 153 -5.25 -18.94 -13.34
C ILE A 153 -4.88 -17.48 -13.66
N SER A 154 -5.88 -16.61 -13.73
CA SER A 154 -5.70 -15.16 -13.78
C SER A 154 -6.28 -14.53 -12.53
N VAL A 155 -5.48 -13.75 -11.81
CA VAL A 155 -5.91 -13.02 -10.61
C VAL A 155 -5.94 -11.53 -10.95
N GLY A 156 -7.10 -10.89 -10.77
CA GLY A 156 -7.24 -9.44 -10.88
C GLY A 156 -6.84 -8.75 -9.59
N ILE A 157 -6.32 -7.53 -9.69
CA ILE A 157 -5.95 -6.68 -8.56
C ILE A 157 -7.01 -5.60 -8.41
N GLN A 158 -7.66 -5.51 -7.25
CA GLN A 158 -8.61 -4.44 -6.92
C GLN A 158 -8.00 -3.50 -5.87
N ASN A 159 -7.68 -2.29 -6.28
CA ASN A 159 -7.24 -1.21 -5.39
C ASN A 159 -8.41 -0.29 -5.07
N THR A 160 -8.79 -0.20 -3.80
CA THR A 160 -9.86 0.70 -3.33
C THR A 160 -9.32 1.68 -2.30
N ILE A 161 -9.49 2.99 -2.55
CA ILE A 161 -9.06 4.06 -1.65
C ILE A 161 -10.22 5.00 -1.34
N LYS A 162 -10.16 5.66 -0.18
CA LYS A 162 -11.16 6.65 0.22
C LYS A 162 -11.06 7.91 -0.64
N LEU A 163 -12.21 8.45 -1.01
CA LEU A 163 -12.37 9.77 -1.61
C LEU A 163 -13.23 10.59 -0.65
N PHE A 164 -12.65 11.63 -0.06
CA PHE A 164 -13.36 12.56 0.80
C PHE A 164 -13.80 13.76 -0.04
N TYR A 165 -15.10 14.03 -0.06
CA TYR A 165 -15.65 15.28 -0.54
C TYR A 165 -15.63 16.29 0.61
N ARG A 166 -14.92 17.41 0.41
CA ARG A 166 -14.72 18.42 1.44
C ARG A 166 -15.36 19.75 1.04
N PRO A 167 -16.41 20.19 1.74
CA PRO A 167 -16.94 21.54 1.59
C PRO A 167 -15.91 22.61 1.94
N VAL A 168 -15.99 23.75 1.26
CA VAL A 168 -15.27 24.96 1.69
C VAL A 168 -16.00 25.60 2.87
N GLY A 169 -15.27 26.32 3.72
CA GLY A 169 -15.87 27.07 4.83
C GLY A 169 -16.25 26.23 6.05
N LEU A 170 -15.67 25.04 6.23
CA LEU A 170 -15.80 24.29 7.49
C LEU A 170 -15.21 25.08 8.66
N ALA A 171 -15.74 24.85 9.86
CA ALA A 171 -15.45 25.65 11.06
C ALA A 171 -14.00 25.55 11.58
N MET A 172 -13.22 24.59 11.10
CA MET A 172 -11.82 24.33 11.46
C MET A 172 -11.10 23.67 10.30
N THR A 173 -9.78 23.61 10.35
CA THR A 173 -8.94 22.89 9.38
C THR A 173 -8.95 21.37 9.64
N ALA A 174 -8.55 20.61 8.61
CA ALA A 174 -8.41 19.16 8.75
C ALA A 174 -7.35 18.78 9.78
N GLU A 175 -6.28 19.57 9.88
CA GLU A 175 -5.18 19.42 10.83
C GLU A 175 -5.64 19.66 12.28
N GLU A 176 -6.41 20.73 12.52
CA GLU A 176 -6.98 21.02 13.84
C GLU A 176 -7.94 19.92 14.30
N ALA A 177 -8.73 19.37 13.38
CA ALA A 177 -9.70 18.31 13.69
C ALA A 177 -9.05 17.01 14.20
N GLN A 178 -7.80 16.72 13.84
CA GLN A 178 -7.11 15.46 14.17
C GLN A 178 -7.00 15.21 15.68
N GLY A 179 -6.88 16.29 16.46
CA GLY A 179 -6.81 16.27 17.92
C GLY A 179 -8.16 16.44 18.62
N GLY A 180 -9.26 16.60 17.89
CA GLY A 180 -10.56 17.00 18.44
C GLY A 180 -11.42 15.88 19.06
N LEU A 181 -10.91 14.64 19.13
CA LEU A 181 -11.66 13.51 19.69
C LEU A 181 -11.83 13.62 21.21
N THR A 182 -13.00 13.21 21.70
CA THR A 182 -13.30 13.14 23.13
C THR A 182 -13.63 11.71 23.55
N PHE A 183 -13.30 11.35 24.80
CA PHE A 183 -13.34 9.98 25.28
C PHE A 183 -14.14 9.89 26.58
N HIS A 184 -15.11 8.98 26.63
CA HIS A 184 -15.93 8.73 27.81
C HIS A 184 -16.04 7.23 28.10
N LEU A 185 -15.68 6.80 29.31
CA LEU A 185 -15.82 5.42 29.76
C LEU A 185 -17.23 5.21 30.31
N GLN A 186 -17.97 4.30 29.68
CA GLN A 186 -19.30 3.91 30.09
C GLN A 186 -19.53 2.42 29.79
N ASP A 187 -20.10 1.70 30.78
CA ASP A 187 -20.58 0.32 30.63
C ASP A 187 -19.54 -0.66 30.04
N GLY A 188 -18.28 -0.55 30.48
CA GLY A 188 -17.19 -1.40 30.02
C GLY A 188 -16.67 -1.09 28.61
N THR A 189 -17.05 0.07 28.06
CA THR A 189 -16.58 0.57 26.77
C THR A 189 -16.07 2.00 26.88
N VAL A 190 -15.11 2.37 26.06
CA VAL A 190 -14.77 3.78 25.83
C VAL A 190 -15.50 4.25 24.59
N GLU A 191 -16.45 5.16 24.79
CA GLU A 191 -17.08 5.93 23.73
C GLU A 191 -16.11 7.01 23.24
N VAL A 192 -15.79 6.95 21.95
CA VAL A 192 -14.97 7.93 21.26
C VAL A 192 -15.87 8.77 20.37
N LYS A 193 -15.97 10.06 20.67
CA LYS A 193 -16.80 11.01 19.95
C LYS A 193 -15.95 11.92 19.08
N ASN A 194 -16.38 12.10 17.85
CA ASN A 194 -15.83 13.05 16.89
C ASN A 194 -16.78 14.26 16.77
N PRO A 195 -16.50 15.38 17.45
CA PRO A 195 -17.29 16.59 17.34
C PRO A 195 -16.95 17.43 16.10
N THR A 196 -16.04 16.98 15.23
CA THR A 196 -15.51 17.76 14.11
C THR A 196 -16.27 17.50 12.80
N PRO A 197 -16.18 18.39 11.80
CA PRO A 197 -16.79 18.19 10.48
C PRO A 197 -15.99 17.24 9.56
N TYR A 198 -14.97 16.53 10.07
CA TYR A 198 -14.04 15.69 9.28
C TYR A 198 -14.15 14.21 9.64
N TYR A 199 -13.87 13.33 8.68
CA TYR A 199 -13.65 11.91 8.95
C TYR A 199 -12.27 11.69 9.55
N LEU A 200 -12.20 10.99 10.69
CA LEU A 200 -10.93 10.69 11.36
C LEU A 200 -10.64 9.19 11.30
N THR A 201 -9.66 8.81 10.48
CA THR A 201 -9.20 7.40 10.38
C THR A 201 -8.03 7.17 11.32
N PHE A 202 -8.17 6.28 12.29
CA PHE A 202 -7.08 5.90 13.17
C PHE A 202 -5.96 5.19 12.40
N SER A 203 -4.74 5.67 12.56
CA SER A 203 -3.55 4.83 12.33
C SER A 203 -3.18 4.06 13.59
N ARG A 204 -3.47 4.63 14.76
CA ARG A 204 -3.35 3.96 16.07
C ARG A 204 -4.35 4.57 17.05
N LEU A 205 -4.91 3.72 17.90
CA LEU A 205 -5.64 4.11 19.10
C LEU A 205 -5.15 3.22 20.24
N ALA A 206 -4.90 3.80 21.41
CA ALA A 206 -4.49 3.09 22.60
C ALA A 206 -5.14 3.69 23.85
N PHE A 207 -5.47 2.82 24.81
CA PHE A 207 -5.99 3.17 26.12
C PHE A 207 -4.98 2.75 27.19
N ASP A 208 -4.51 3.70 28.00
CA ASP A 208 -3.44 3.50 28.99
C ASP A 208 -2.22 2.73 28.43
N GLY A 209 -1.86 3.03 27.17
CA GLY A 209 -0.74 2.42 26.46
C GLY A 209 -1.03 1.06 25.80
N ARG A 210 -2.22 0.48 25.97
CA ARG A 210 -2.64 -0.76 25.31
C ARG A 210 -3.33 -0.45 23.98
N ASP A 211 -2.81 -1.02 22.90
CA ASP A 211 -3.35 -0.80 21.57
C ASP A 211 -4.74 -1.42 21.40
N VAL A 212 -5.61 -0.69 20.71
CA VAL A 212 -6.96 -1.11 20.33
C VAL A 212 -6.92 -1.60 18.89
N ALA A 213 -7.51 -2.78 18.64
CA ALA A 213 -7.66 -3.33 17.30
C ALA A 213 -8.78 -2.60 16.52
N VAL A 214 -8.54 -1.33 16.17
CA VAL A 214 -9.54 -0.46 15.53
C VAL A 214 -10.06 -1.00 14.20
N ARG A 215 -9.27 -1.82 13.50
CA ARG A 215 -9.65 -2.44 12.22
C ARG A 215 -10.77 -3.48 12.38
N ASP A 216 -10.85 -4.10 13.54
CA ASP A 216 -11.85 -5.13 13.84
C ASP A 216 -13.15 -4.54 14.38
N ILE A 217 -13.17 -3.24 14.69
CA ILE A 217 -14.29 -2.52 15.30
C ILE A 217 -14.74 -1.38 14.39
N VAL A 218 -14.17 -0.19 14.56
CA VAL A 218 -14.44 1.01 13.75
C VAL A 218 -13.10 1.72 13.52
N PRO A 219 -12.51 1.64 12.31
CA PRO A 219 -11.21 2.26 12.05
C PRO A 219 -11.31 3.76 11.70
N MET A 220 -12.52 4.25 11.42
CA MET A 220 -12.76 5.63 11.01
C MET A 220 -14.05 6.16 11.63
N ILE A 221 -13.97 7.27 12.34
CA ILE A 221 -15.13 7.94 12.93
C ILE A 221 -15.61 9.03 11.99
N ALA A 222 -16.91 9.06 11.71
CA ALA A 222 -17.54 10.03 10.82
C ALA A 222 -17.67 11.42 11.48
N PRO A 223 -17.90 12.48 10.69
CA PRO A 223 -18.19 13.80 11.22
C PRO A 223 -19.39 13.77 12.17
N PHE A 224 -19.24 14.45 13.32
CA PHE A 224 -20.32 14.58 14.33
C PHE A 224 -20.92 13.24 14.79
N SER A 225 -20.11 12.18 14.81
CA SER A 225 -20.52 10.83 15.20
C SER A 225 -19.68 10.29 16.35
N GLN A 226 -19.95 9.06 16.76
CA GLN A 226 -19.24 8.36 17.82
C GLN A 226 -19.08 6.87 17.50
N ALA A 227 -18.13 6.22 18.17
CA ALA A 227 -17.92 4.78 18.14
C ALA A 227 -17.49 4.28 19.52
N SER A 228 -17.89 3.07 19.89
CA SER A 228 -17.57 2.48 21.20
C SER A 228 -16.57 1.34 21.06
N TYR A 229 -15.57 1.32 21.94
CA TYR A 229 -14.51 0.31 21.96
C TYR A 229 -14.52 -0.42 23.30
N PRO A 230 -14.64 -1.76 23.32
CA PRO A 230 -14.66 -2.52 24.57
C PRO A 230 -13.31 -2.42 25.28
N VAL A 231 -13.36 -2.29 26.60
CA VAL A 231 -12.18 -2.22 27.46
C VAL A 231 -12.36 -3.06 28.71
N THR A 232 -11.25 -3.50 29.30
CA THR A 232 -11.26 -4.23 30.57
C THR A 232 -10.74 -3.33 31.68
N GLY A 233 -11.61 -3.06 32.66
CA GLY A 233 -11.29 -2.24 33.82
C GLY A 233 -11.38 -0.74 33.55
N ALA A 234 -10.84 0.06 34.47
CA ALA A 234 -10.77 1.50 34.32
C ALA A 234 -9.77 1.91 33.24
N VAL A 235 -10.09 3.00 32.54
CA VAL A 235 -9.21 3.65 31.56
C VAL A 235 -9.05 5.11 31.96
N ARG A 236 -7.83 5.62 32.00
CA ARG A 236 -7.56 7.02 32.40
C ARG A 236 -7.16 7.92 31.24
N GLN A 237 -6.49 7.38 30.24
CA GLN A 237 -5.92 8.15 29.14
C GLN A 237 -6.13 7.45 27.80
N ALA A 238 -6.53 8.22 26.80
CA ALA A 238 -6.53 7.83 25.40
C ALA A 238 -5.35 8.47 24.68
N GLN A 239 -4.76 7.71 23.76
CA GLN A 239 -3.65 8.15 22.93
C GLN A 239 -3.93 7.71 21.49
N TRP A 240 -3.82 8.62 20.53
CA TRP A 240 -4.14 8.28 19.15
C TRP A 240 -3.28 9.03 18.14
N THR A 241 -3.22 8.45 16.95
CA THR A 241 -2.75 9.10 15.72
C THR A 241 -3.77 8.79 14.63
N VAL A 242 -3.96 9.74 13.72
CA VAL A 242 -4.81 9.57 12.55
C VAL A 242 -3.98 9.58 11.27
N ILE A 243 -4.54 9.03 10.20
CA ILE A 243 -3.97 9.17 8.86
C ILE A 243 -4.39 10.54 8.33
N ASN A 244 -3.42 11.40 7.98
CA ASN A 244 -3.65 12.73 7.43
C ASN A 244 -4.00 12.69 5.93
N ASP A 245 -4.28 13.85 5.33
CA ASP A 245 -4.67 13.97 3.91
C ASP A 245 -3.61 13.47 2.92
N TYR A 246 -2.33 13.49 3.34
CA TYR A 246 -1.20 13.02 2.54
C TYR A 246 -0.94 11.51 2.69
N GLY A 247 -1.72 10.81 3.52
CA GLY A 247 -1.55 9.38 3.78
C GLY A 247 -0.51 9.03 4.84
N GLY A 248 0.12 10.03 5.47
CA GLY A 248 1.02 9.86 6.60
C GLY A 248 0.30 9.89 7.94
N ASN A 249 1.04 9.71 9.03
CA ASN A 249 0.50 9.83 10.39
C ASN A 249 0.50 11.28 10.85
N SER A 250 -0.53 11.67 11.60
CA SER A 250 -0.53 12.88 12.42
C SER A 250 0.52 12.79 13.53
N PRO A 251 0.81 13.91 14.22
CA PRO A 251 1.39 13.85 15.56
C PRO A 251 0.55 12.98 16.49
N ARG A 252 1.18 12.50 17.57
CA ARG A 252 0.48 11.76 18.63
C ARG A 252 -0.31 12.72 19.50
N PHE A 253 -1.59 12.45 19.64
CA PHE A 253 -2.48 13.15 20.55
C PHE A 253 -2.72 12.34 21.82
N THR A 254 -3.09 13.04 22.91
CA THR A 254 -3.44 12.44 24.19
C THR A 254 -4.59 13.23 24.83
N ALA A 255 -5.51 12.52 25.47
CA ALA A 255 -6.62 13.12 26.20
C ALA A 255 -7.01 12.24 27.40
N PRO A 256 -7.50 12.84 28.51
CA PRO A 256 -8.09 12.05 29.58
C PRO A 256 -9.35 11.35 29.10
N VAL A 257 -9.61 10.15 29.62
CA VAL A 257 -10.90 9.48 29.47
C VAL A 257 -11.78 9.89 30.65
N GLN A 258 -12.92 10.50 30.33
CA GLN A 258 -13.89 10.97 31.32
C GLN A 258 -14.83 9.84 31.72
N GLY A 259 -15.40 9.88 32.93
CA GLY A 259 -16.26 8.79 33.43
C GLY A 259 -15.44 7.61 33.95
N GLY A 260 -15.90 6.97 35.03
CA GLY A 260 -15.15 5.89 35.69
C GLY A 260 -15.21 5.88 37.22
N SER A 261 -16.26 6.42 37.83
CA SER A 261 -16.59 6.10 39.23
C SER A 261 -17.69 5.05 39.25
N LYS A 262 -17.29 3.80 39.47
CA LYS A 262 -17.91 2.95 40.48
C LYS A 262 -16.81 2.27 41.27
#